data_AF-A0A3A0BMU3-F1
#
_entry.id   AF-A0A3A0BMU3-F1
#
_cell.length_a   1.000
_cell.length_b   1.000
_cell.length_c   1.000
_cell.angle_alpha   90.00
_cell.angle_beta   90.00
_cell.angle_gamma   90.00
#
_symmetry.space_group_name_H-M   'P 1'
#
loop_
_entity.id
_entity.type
_entity.pdbx_description
1 polymer ?
#
loop_
_entity_poly.entity_id
_entity_poly.type
_entity_poly.pdbx_seq_one_letter_code
_entity_poly.pdbx_strand_id
1 'polypeptide(L)'
;MSFLKRWIGGSKPVDGDQLARSAELQDYAQIDLLAHFAAGHPPPSAGEQNRWSRILPHPYPEMIRHFEKLGWLESSGSGQYRVAATAQPYVAAYRDRLARDKAEIMPKVREALAQKDTNTAFALRRAYEASFPMGKADWTGPEPQLSHSALTRRIFFLDHWLLDGLSNTTQEWVKLYAAEQHLWGATWRLSPDEIPPDVAQELARPDMDAAEAAYWKAYQLALHVDNQETWQRCKGGDHVRRIALAGPNDEYTCEHCRSQLGKEFLVARVPELPHRGCTSPRGCRCRYEPVLEAPPDI
;
A
#
# COMPACT_ATOMS: atom_id res chain seq x y z
N MET A 1 7.98 -18.02 -52.46
CA MET A 1 9.09 -17.77 -51.51
C MET A 1 8.88 -16.44 -50.76
N SER A 2 7.97 -16.38 -49.78
CA SER A 2 7.81 -15.17 -48.92
C SER A 2 7.08 -15.45 -47.59
N PHE A 3 7.33 -16.61 -46.98
CA PHE A 3 6.76 -16.94 -45.66
C PHE A 3 7.82 -17.33 -44.61
N LEU A 4 9.10 -17.43 -45.01
CA LEU A 4 10.23 -17.81 -44.15
C LEU A 4 11.11 -16.63 -43.70
N LYS A 5 10.75 -15.38 -44.02
CA LYS A 5 11.50 -14.16 -43.62
C LYS A 5 10.95 -13.44 -42.39
N ARG A 6 9.89 -13.95 -41.74
CA ARG A 6 9.33 -13.36 -40.51
C ARG A 6 9.88 -13.92 -39.21
N TRP A 7 10.75 -14.94 -39.27
CA TRP A 7 11.21 -15.65 -38.08
C TRP A 7 12.70 -15.45 -37.76
N ILE A 8 13.45 -14.77 -38.64
CA ILE A 8 14.87 -14.46 -38.44
C ILE A 8 15.09 -13.02 -38.92
N GLY A 9 15.25 -12.08 -37.99
CA GLY A 9 15.82 -10.76 -38.27
C GLY A 9 14.90 -9.58 -38.00
N GLY A 10 15.09 -8.97 -36.84
CA GLY A 10 14.69 -7.59 -36.57
C GLY A 10 13.49 -7.43 -35.65
N SER A 11 13.56 -7.94 -34.42
CA SER A 11 12.95 -7.16 -33.33
C SER A 11 13.53 -5.75 -33.46
N LYS A 12 12.69 -4.72 -33.68
CA LYS A 12 13.16 -3.34 -33.65
C LYS A 12 14.08 -3.17 -32.45
N PRO A 13 15.24 -2.50 -32.58
CA PRO A 13 16.07 -2.23 -31.42
C PRO A 13 15.17 -1.61 -30.36
N VAL A 14 15.11 -2.27 -29.20
CA VAL A 14 14.30 -1.79 -28.09
C VAL A 14 15.01 -0.54 -27.59
N ASP A 15 14.40 0.61 -27.82
CA ASP A 15 14.92 1.89 -27.39
C ASP A 15 14.49 2.11 -25.93
N GLY A 16 15.46 2.06 -25.02
CA GLY A 16 15.21 2.23 -23.59
C GLY A 16 14.63 3.61 -23.24
N ASP A 17 14.96 4.66 -24.00
CA ASP A 17 14.39 5.99 -23.82
C ASP A 17 12.94 6.03 -24.28
N GLN A 18 12.61 5.32 -25.37
CA GLN A 18 11.24 5.13 -25.81
C GLN A 18 10.43 4.39 -24.74
N LEU A 19 10.94 3.27 -24.21
CA LEU A 19 10.25 2.50 -23.18
C LEU A 19 9.94 3.34 -21.93
N ALA A 20 10.92 4.10 -21.43
CA ALA A 20 10.77 4.94 -20.23
C ALA A 20 9.69 6.02 -20.35
N ARG A 21 9.35 6.43 -21.59
CA ARG A 21 8.38 7.48 -21.89
C ARG A 21 7.08 6.98 -22.53
N SER A 22 7.01 5.69 -22.85
CA SER A 22 5.89 5.13 -23.59
C SER A 22 4.63 5.07 -22.72
N ALA A 23 3.50 5.44 -23.34
CA ALA A 23 2.16 5.23 -22.78
C ALA A 23 1.58 3.86 -23.15
N GLU A 24 2.24 3.12 -24.06
CA GLU A 24 1.80 1.78 -24.46
C GLU A 24 2.02 0.79 -23.32
N LEU A 25 0.96 0.06 -22.95
CA LEU A 25 0.96 -0.84 -21.79
C LEU A 25 2.12 -1.85 -21.81
N GLN A 26 2.44 -2.39 -22.99
CA GLN A 26 3.50 -3.39 -23.15
C GLN A 26 4.91 -2.80 -23.01
N ASP A 27 5.12 -1.57 -23.50
CA ASP A 27 6.40 -0.86 -23.34
C ASP A 27 6.60 -0.45 -21.88
N TYR A 28 5.54 0.06 -21.27
CA TYR A 28 5.51 0.40 -19.85
C TYR A 28 5.81 -0.85 -19.01
N ALA A 29 5.12 -1.98 -19.24
CA ALA A 29 5.37 -3.23 -18.52
C ALA A 29 6.85 -3.68 -18.59
N GLN A 30 7.53 -3.46 -19.71
CA GLN A 30 8.94 -3.83 -19.86
C GLN A 30 9.85 -2.96 -18.97
N ILE A 31 9.74 -1.63 -19.02
CA ILE A 31 10.59 -0.76 -18.21
C ILE A 31 10.28 -0.87 -16.72
N ASP A 32 9.01 -1.13 -16.37
CA ASP A 32 8.57 -1.37 -15.00
C ASP A 32 9.20 -2.66 -14.44
N LEU A 33 9.14 -3.76 -15.21
CA LEU A 33 9.81 -5.00 -14.84
C LEU A 33 11.34 -4.81 -14.71
N LEU A 34 11.97 -4.07 -15.62
CA LEU A 34 13.41 -3.81 -15.54
C LEU A 34 13.76 -3.02 -14.27
N ALA A 35 12.96 -2.00 -13.94
CA ALA A 35 13.13 -1.17 -12.75
C ALA A 35 12.95 -1.93 -11.43
N HIS A 36 12.12 -3.00 -11.41
CA HIS A 36 11.99 -3.91 -10.25
C HIS A 36 13.35 -4.42 -9.75
N PHE A 37 14.26 -4.74 -10.68
CA PHE A 37 15.59 -5.26 -10.35
C PHE A 37 16.61 -4.17 -9.97
N ALA A 38 16.30 -2.89 -10.18
CA ALA A 38 17.20 -1.80 -9.79
C ALA A 38 17.27 -1.60 -8.26
N ALA A 39 16.29 -2.13 -7.53
CA ALA A 39 16.30 -2.19 -6.06
C ALA A 39 17.00 -3.45 -5.51
N GLY A 40 17.57 -4.30 -6.37
CA GLY A 40 18.22 -5.54 -5.96
C GLY A 40 17.23 -6.60 -5.44
N HIS A 41 15.97 -6.50 -5.82
CA HIS A 41 14.95 -7.46 -5.42
C HIS A 41 15.22 -8.86 -5.98
N PRO A 42 14.86 -9.92 -5.25
CA PRO A 42 14.83 -11.25 -5.83
C PRO A 42 13.83 -11.32 -6.99
N PRO A 43 13.96 -12.34 -7.87
CA PRO A 43 12.93 -12.62 -8.85
C PRO A 43 11.55 -12.72 -8.18
N PRO A 44 10.49 -12.17 -8.80
CA PRO A 44 9.13 -12.28 -8.28
C PRO A 44 8.71 -13.73 -8.06
N SER A 45 7.72 -13.95 -7.19
CA SER A 45 7.11 -15.28 -7.00
C SER A 45 6.53 -15.83 -8.31
N ALA A 46 6.38 -17.16 -8.43
CA ALA A 46 5.82 -17.78 -9.63
C ALA A 46 4.42 -17.22 -10.01
N GLY A 47 3.57 -16.94 -9.02
CA GLY A 47 2.26 -16.31 -9.25
C GLY A 47 2.39 -14.91 -9.83
N GLU A 48 3.39 -14.15 -9.43
CA GLU A 48 3.65 -12.81 -9.94
C GLU A 48 4.30 -12.83 -11.33
N GLN A 49 5.24 -13.75 -11.59
CA GLN A 49 5.78 -13.99 -12.94
C GLN A 49 4.68 -14.34 -13.96
N ASN A 50 3.67 -15.10 -13.52
CA ASN A 50 2.50 -15.41 -14.36
C ASN A 50 1.65 -14.16 -14.66
N ARG A 51 1.52 -13.22 -13.71
CA ARG A 51 0.83 -11.94 -13.95
C ARG A 51 1.60 -11.08 -14.95
N TRP A 52 2.92 -10.94 -14.76
CA TRP A 52 3.81 -10.26 -15.70
C TRP A 52 3.68 -10.80 -17.12
N SER A 53 3.66 -12.13 -17.27
CA SER A 53 3.56 -12.79 -18.57
C SER A 53 2.26 -12.47 -19.33
N ARG A 54 1.21 -11.95 -18.68
CA ARG A 54 -0.05 -11.55 -19.32
C ARG A 54 -0.01 -10.15 -19.93
N ILE A 55 0.90 -9.30 -19.45
CA ILE A 55 0.96 -7.88 -19.83
C ILE A 55 2.22 -7.53 -20.62
N LEU A 56 3.29 -8.31 -20.48
CA LEU A 56 4.52 -8.17 -21.27
C LEU A 56 4.29 -8.63 -22.73
N PRO A 57 5.07 -8.11 -23.69
CA PRO A 57 5.03 -8.59 -25.07
C PRO A 57 5.59 -10.00 -25.24
N HIS A 58 6.38 -10.50 -24.28
CA HIS A 58 6.86 -11.87 -24.21
C HIS A 58 6.64 -12.45 -22.80
N PRO A 59 6.48 -13.77 -22.64
CA PRO A 59 6.45 -14.41 -21.34
C PRO A 59 7.63 -13.99 -20.46
N TYR A 60 7.40 -13.88 -19.14
CA TYR A 60 8.39 -13.37 -18.18
C TYR A 60 9.80 -14.00 -18.36
N PRO A 61 9.97 -15.33 -18.46
CA PRO A 61 11.30 -15.92 -18.61
C PRO A 61 12.01 -15.53 -19.91
N GLU A 62 11.26 -15.25 -20.98
CA GLU A 62 11.80 -14.79 -22.26
C GLU A 62 12.18 -13.31 -22.19
N MET A 63 11.39 -12.50 -21.47
CA MET A 63 11.70 -11.09 -21.25
C MET A 63 12.99 -10.91 -20.44
N ILE A 64 13.20 -11.71 -19.39
CA ILE A 64 14.45 -11.71 -18.62
C ILE A 64 15.65 -12.02 -19.52
N ARG A 65 15.58 -13.11 -20.30
CA ARG A 65 16.64 -13.47 -21.27
C ARG A 65 16.86 -12.37 -22.31
N HIS A 66 15.81 -11.66 -22.69
CA HIS A 66 15.91 -10.54 -23.62
C HIS A 66 16.70 -9.38 -23.01
N PHE A 67 16.41 -8.99 -21.77
CA PHE A 67 17.17 -7.96 -21.06
C PHE A 67 18.64 -8.35 -20.85
N GLU A 68 18.93 -9.62 -20.54
CA GLU A 68 20.31 -10.13 -20.46
C GLU A 68 21.04 -10.01 -21.81
N LYS A 69 20.37 -10.39 -22.91
CA LYS A 69 20.93 -10.29 -24.27
C LYS A 69 21.20 -8.84 -24.70
N LEU A 70 20.37 -7.90 -24.26
CA LEU A 70 20.59 -6.46 -24.46
C LEU A 70 21.68 -5.90 -23.54
N GLY A 71 22.18 -6.69 -22.59
CA GLY A 71 23.12 -6.24 -21.57
C GLY A 71 22.50 -5.24 -20.60
N TRP A 72 21.17 -5.26 -20.42
CA TRP A 72 20.42 -4.38 -19.50
C TRP A 72 20.24 -4.99 -18.12
N LEU A 73 20.34 -6.33 -18.03
CA LEU A 73 20.21 -7.09 -16.80
C LEU A 73 21.40 -8.04 -16.66
N GLU A 74 21.91 -8.18 -15.45
CA GLU A 74 23.01 -9.09 -15.12
C GLU A 74 22.55 -10.05 -14.03
N SER A 75 22.75 -11.36 -14.24
CA SER A 75 22.57 -12.36 -13.19
C SER A 75 23.75 -12.30 -12.22
N SER A 76 23.49 -12.12 -10.93
CA SER A 76 24.44 -12.50 -9.89
C SER A 76 24.34 -14.03 -9.71
N GLY A 77 25.46 -14.71 -9.47
CA GLY A 77 25.51 -16.18 -9.39
C GLY A 77 24.63 -16.82 -8.30
N SER A 78 23.96 -16.02 -7.47
CA SER A 78 22.98 -16.45 -6.46
C SER A 78 21.53 -16.51 -6.99
N GLY A 79 21.30 -16.36 -8.29
CA GLY A 79 19.96 -16.35 -8.90
C GLY A 79 19.21 -15.03 -8.70
N GLN A 80 19.92 -13.96 -8.31
CA GLN A 80 19.39 -12.60 -8.29
C GLN A 80 19.76 -11.87 -9.57
N TYR A 81 18.99 -10.86 -9.91
CA TYR A 81 19.27 -9.99 -11.06
C TYR A 81 19.54 -8.58 -10.59
N ARG A 82 20.40 -7.87 -11.31
CA ARG A 82 20.62 -6.43 -11.15
C ARG A 82 20.55 -5.72 -12.50
N VAL A 83 20.12 -4.47 -12.49
CA VAL A 83 20.16 -3.61 -13.67
C VAL A 83 21.61 -3.24 -13.98
N ALA A 84 22.04 -3.52 -15.21
CA ALA A 84 23.37 -3.20 -15.71
C ALA A 84 23.57 -1.68 -15.85
N ALA A 85 24.82 -1.22 -15.83
CA ALA A 85 25.15 0.20 -15.94
C ALA A 85 24.58 0.87 -17.22
N THR A 86 24.48 0.12 -18.31
CA THR A 86 23.93 0.54 -19.61
C THR A 86 22.45 0.87 -19.57
N ALA A 87 21.69 0.25 -18.66
CA ALA A 87 20.24 0.44 -18.53
C ALA A 87 19.84 1.40 -17.39
N GLN A 88 20.80 1.81 -16.55
CA GLN A 88 20.56 2.76 -15.46
C GLN A 88 19.92 4.08 -15.94
N PRO A 89 20.32 4.69 -17.07
CA PRO A 89 19.67 5.91 -17.55
C PRO A 89 18.17 5.73 -17.86
N TYR A 90 17.79 4.58 -18.42
CA TYR A 90 16.38 4.28 -18.75
C TYR A 90 15.55 4.09 -17.49
N VAL A 91 16.09 3.37 -16.50
CA VAL A 91 15.43 3.20 -15.19
C VAL A 91 15.33 4.54 -14.45
N ALA A 92 16.34 5.40 -14.54
CA ALA A 92 16.29 6.75 -13.96
C ALA A 92 15.19 7.59 -14.63
N ALA A 93 15.13 7.62 -15.96
CA ALA A 93 14.09 8.34 -16.70
C ALA A 93 12.67 7.84 -16.35
N TYR A 94 12.51 6.52 -16.18
CA TYR A 94 11.26 5.91 -15.71
C TYR A 94 10.90 6.33 -14.29
N ARG A 95 11.87 6.30 -13.35
CA ARG A 95 11.65 6.78 -11.97
C ARG A 95 11.30 8.26 -11.91
N ASP A 96 11.94 9.09 -12.73
CA ASP A 96 11.61 10.52 -12.84
C ASP A 96 10.18 10.73 -13.35
N ARG A 97 9.74 9.89 -14.29
CA ARG A 97 8.33 9.87 -14.72
C ARG A 97 7.41 9.53 -13.55
N LEU A 98 7.67 8.44 -12.83
CA LEU A 98 6.84 8.06 -11.67
C LEU A 98 6.79 9.17 -10.61
N ALA A 99 7.91 9.84 -10.37
CA ALA A 99 7.98 10.96 -9.45
C ALA A 99 7.13 12.16 -9.92
N ARG A 100 7.14 12.48 -11.23
CA ARG A 100 6.27 13.52 -11.80
C ARG A 100 4.80 13.15 -11.72
N ASP A 101 4.44 11.93 -12.13
CA ASP A 101 3.07 11.43 -12.11
C ASP A 101 2.52 11.46 -10.66
N LYS A 102 3.34 11.05 -9.68
CA LYS A 102 3.03 11.16 -8.25
C LYS A 102 2.87 12.63 -7.81
N ALA A 103 3.81 13.51 -8.16
CA ALA A 103 3.77 14.92 -7.79
C ALA A 103 2.54 15.65 -8.38
N GLU A 104 2.03 15.19 -9.52
CA GLU A 104 0.81 15.73 -10.12
C GLU A 104 -0.46 15.25 -9.40
N ILE A 105 -0.56 13.95 -9.09
CA ILE A 105 -1.80 13.39 -8.53
C ILE A 105 -1.97 13.67 -7.04
N MET A 106 -0.88 13.68 -6.27
CA MET A 106 -0.93 13.75 -4.81
C MET A 106 -1.62 15.02 -4.29
N PRO A 107 -1.32 16.23 -4.81
CA PRO A 107 -2.02 17.45 -4.38
C PRO A 107 -3.53 17.39 -4.66
N LYS A 108 -3.94 16.84 -5.81
CA LYS A 108 -5.36 16.72 -6.19
C LYS A 108 -6.11 15.78 -5.24
N VAL A 109 -5.49 14.67 -4.86
CA VAL A 109 -6.06 13.73 -3.88
C VAL A 109 -6.17 14.38 -2.51
N ARG A 110 -5.12 15.07 -2.04
CA ARG A 110 -5.13 15.76 -0.75
C ARG A 110 -6.18 16.86 -0.69
N GLU A 111 -6.33 17.63 -1.77
CA GLU A 111 -7.36 18.66 -1.89
C GLU A 111 -8.77 18.06 -1.77
N ALA A 112 -9.05 16.98 -2.50
CA ALA A 112 -10.33 16.27 -2.42
C ALA A 112 -10.61 15.75 -0.99
N LEU A 113 -9.60 15.17 -0.33
CA LEU A 113 -9.72 14.70 1.06
C LEU A 113 -9.92 15.85 2.05
N ALA A 114 -9.24 16.98 1.88
CA ALA A 114 -9.43 18.17 2.72
C ALA A 114 -10.87 18.72 2.63
N GLN A 115 -11.50 18.58 1.46
CA GLN A 115 -12.91 18.91 1.24
C GLN A 115 -13.87 17.79 1.69
N LYS A 116 -13.35 16.70 2.26
CA LYS A 116 -14.11 15.50 2.66
C LYS A 116 -14.83 14.83 1.47
N ASP A 117 -14.37 15.07 0.25
CA ASP A 117 -14.82 14.42 -0.98
C ASP A 117 -14.02 13.15 -1.24
N THR A 118 -14.37 12.11 -0.48
CA THR A 118 -13.71 10.81 -0.60
C THR A 118 -13.96 10.16 -1.96
N ASN A 119 -15.10 10.40 -2.61
CA ASN A 119 -15.39 9.81 -3.92
C ASN A 119 -14.39 10.30 -4.98
N THR A 120 -14.14 11.60 -5.04
CA THR A 120 -13.15 12.17 -5.96
C THR A 120 -11.74 11.68 -5.63
N ALA A 121 -11.34 11.65 -4.35
CA ALA A 121 -10.04 11.12 -3.95
C ALA A 121 -9.82 9.66 -4.39
N PHE A 122 -10.84 8.80 -4.25
CA PHE A 122 -10.79 7.42 -4.73
C PHE A 122 -10.75 7.31 -6.25
N ALA A 123 -11.54 8.12 -6.97
CA ALA A 123 -11.51 8.14 -8.43
C ALA A 123 -10.13 8.54 -8.97
N LEU A 124 -9.51 9.56 -8.37
CA LEU A 124 -8.15 10.00 -8.68
C LEU A 124 -7.12 8.90 -8.42
N ARG A 125 -7.16 8.27 -7.23
CA ARG A 125 -6.28 7.14 -6.91
C ARG A 125 -6.45 5.99 -7.90
N ARG A 126 -7.69 5.59 -8.19
CA ARG A 126 -7.99 4.48 -9.10
C ARG A 126 -7.52 4.77 -10.53
N ALA A 127 -7.71 6.00 -11.01
CA ALA A 127 -7.22 6.42 -12.31
C ALA A 127 -5.68 6.36 -12.38
N TYR A 128 -5.01 6.80 -11.32
CA TYR A 128 -3.56 6.71 -11.19
C TYR A 128 -3.08 5.26 -11.18
N GLU A 129 -3.63 4.39 -10.32
CA GLU A 129 -3.28 2.96 -10.26
C GLU A 129 -3.56 2.23 -11.58
N ALA A 130 -4.64 2.57 -12.27
CA ALA A 130 -5.00 1.98 -13.57
C ALA A 130 -4.03 2.33 -14.70
N SER A 131 -3.20 3.37 -14.54
CA SER A 131 -2.14 3.67 -15.50
C SER A 131 -0.92 2.75 -15.38
N PHE A 132 -0.78 2.02 -14.26
CA PHE A 132 0.35 1.11 -14.04
C PHE A 132 0.11 -0.25 -14.69
N PRO A 133 1.15 -0.92 -15.23
CA PRO A 133 1.00 -2.21 -15.91
C PRO A 133 0.36 -3.31 -15.06
N MET A 134 0.72 -3.34 -13.77
CA MET A 134 0.20 -4.30 -12.80
C MET A 134 -1.03 -3.79 -12.03
N GLY A 135 -1.56 -2.61 -12.41
CA GLY A 135 -2.70 -1.97 -11.75
C GLY A 135 -2.40 -1.50 -10.32
N LYS A 136 -1.12 -1.32 -9.97
CA LYS A 136 -0.65 -0.91 -8.64
C LYS A 136 0.57 -0.03 -8.76
N ALA A 137 0.64 0.99 -7.90
CA ALA A 137 1.86 1.79 -7.73
C ALA A 137 2.72 1.20 -6.62
N ASP A 138 4.04 1.21 -6.80
CA ASP A 138 5.03 0.57 -5.91
C ASP A 138 4.99 1.03 -4.44
N TRP A 139 4.46 2.22 -4.18
CA TRP A 139 4.38 2.82 -2.85
C TRP A 139 3.02 2.63 -2.18
N THR A 140 2.06 2.05 -2.89
CA THR A 140 0.81 1.57 -2.27
C THR A 140 1.16 0.30 -1.50
N GLY A 141 0.82 0.27 -0.20
CA GLY A 141 1.12 -0.90 0.64
C GLY A 141 0.43 -2.17 0.14
N PRO A 142 0.61 -3.33 0.83
CA PRO A 142 -0.26 -4.49 0.59
C PRO A 142 -1.71 -4.01 0.54
N GLU A 143 -2.47 -4.46 -0.49
CA GLU A 143 -3.68 -3.78 -0.95
C GLU A 143 -4.49 -3.21 0.22
N PRO A 144 -4.96 -1.96 0.13
CA PRO A 144 -5.92 -1.49 1.11
C PRO A 144 -7.08 -2.48 1.11
N GLN A 145 -7.42 -2.96 2.31
CA GLN A 145 -8.61 -3.75 2.56
C GLN A 145 -9.79 -3.03 1.95
N LEU A 146 -10.37 -3.55 0.84
CA LEU A 146 -11.57 -3.06 0.14
C LEU A 146 -12.07 -1.70 0.67
N SER A 147 -11.25 -0.65 0.50
CA SER A 147 -11.52 0.61 1.20
C SER A 147 -12.56 1.33 0.36
N HIS A 148 -13.82 1.17 0.73
CA HIS A 148 -14.89 1.90 0.09
C HIS A 148 -14.81 3.36 0.52
N SER A 149 -15.10 4.29 -0.39
CA SER A 149 -15.10 5.75 -0.12
C SER A 149 -15.92 6.14 1.11
N ALA A 150 -16.95 5.35 1.44
CA ALA A 150 -17.76 5.47 2.64
C ALA A 150 -16.96 5.23 3.95
N LEU A 151 -16.04 4.26 3.98
CA LEU A 151 -15.21 3.97 5.16
C LEU A 151 -14.22 5.09 5.43
N THR A 152 -13.48 5.53 4.42
CA THR A 152 -12.59 6.70 4.56
C THR A 152 -13.37 7.93 5.05
N ARG A 153 -14.61 8.11 4.59
CA ARG A 153 -15.45 9.23 5.02
C ARG A 153 -15.74 9.20 6.52
N ARG A 154 -15.88 8.02 7.14
CA ARG A 154 -16.13 7.87 8.59
C ARG A 154 -15.01 8.48 9.44
N ILE A 155 -13.76 8.49 8.94
CA ILE A 155 -12.61 9.07 9.65
C ILE A 155 -12.83 10.56 9.95
N PHE A 156 -13.35 11.32 8.99
CA PHE A 156 -13.56 12.77 9.16
C PHE A 156 -14.64 13.12 10.20
N PHE A 157 -15.60 12.22 10.39
CA PHE A 157 -16.70 12.40 11.35
C PHE A 157 -16.50 11.60 12.63
N LEU A 158 -15.30 11.04 12.83
CA LEU A 158 -14.98 10.32 14.04
C LEU A 158 -14.95 11.30 15.22
N ASP A 159 -15.80 11.02 16.20
CA ASP A 159 -15.79 11.61 17.53
C ASP A 159 -15.48 10.48 18.52
N HIS A 160 -14.24 10.45 18.99
CA HIS A 160 -13.71 9.30 19.74
C HIS A 160 -12.57 9.74 20.66
N TRP A 161 -12.43 9.05 21.80
CA TRP A 161 -11.43 9.36 22.84
C TRP A 161 -9.98 9.31 22.36
N LEU A 162 -9.73 8.71 21.19
CA LEU A 162 -8.43 8.79 20.53
C LEU A 162 -8.03 10.23 20.21
N LEU A 163 -8.97 11.17 20.14
CA LEU A 163 -8.71 12.57 19.84
C LEU A 163 -8.69 13.46 21.10
N ASP A 164 -8.96 12.89 22.27
CA ASP A 164 -9.01 13.64 23.53
C ASP A 164 -7.68 14.33 23.81
N GLY A 165 -7.77 15.57 24.30
CA GLY A 165 -6.61 16.39 24.62
C GLY A 165 -5.93 17.06 23.43
N LEU A 166 -6.35 16.77 22.19
CA LEU A 166 -5.83 17.44 21.00
C LEU A 166 -6.65 18.69 20.65
N SER A 167 -5.97 19.72 20.15
CA SER A 167 -6.57 20.91 19.55
C SER A 167 -7.39 20.56 18.31
N ASN A 168 -8.42 21.35 18.00
CA ASN A 168 -9.25 21.11 16.81
C ASN A 168 -8.42 21.10 15.51
N THR A 169 -7.39 21.95 15.42
CA THR A 169 -6.46 21.98 14.29
C THR A 169 -5.75 20.63 14.13
N THR A 170 -5.18 20.11 15.21
CA THR A 170 -4.50 18.80 15.18
C THR A 170 -5.48 17.66 14.94
N GLN A 171 -6.69 17.72 15.49
CA GLN A 171 -7.72 16.71 15.22
C GLN A 171 -8.08 16.63 13.74
N GLU A 172 -8.39 17.76 13.09
CA GLU A 172 -8.74 17.77 11.66
C GLU A 172 -7.54 17.37 10.80
N TRP A 173 -6.32 17.80 11.14
CA TRP A 173 -5.11 17.41 10.43
C TRP A 173 -4.83 15.89 10.54
N VAL A 174 -4.92 15.32 11.74
CA VAL A 174 -4.69 13.87 11.95
C VAL A 174 -5.79 13.05 11.26
N LYS A 175 -7.05 13.52 11.22
CA LYS A 175 -8.13 12.88 10.46
C LYS A 175 -7.84 12.88 8.96
N LEU A 176 -7.35 14.00 8.41
CA LEU A 176 -6.92 14.09 7.01
C LEU A 176 -5.79 13.09 6.73
N TYR A 177 -4.76 13.04 7.58
CA TYR A 177 -3.66 12.11 7.41
C TYR A 177 -4.11 10.64 7.54
N ALA A 178 -5.00 10.33 8.49
CA ALA A 178 -5.60 9.00 8.61
C ALA A 178 -6.39 8.61 7.35
N ALA A 179 -7.11 9.55 6.75
CA ALA A 179 -7.80 9.33 5.48
C ALA A 179 -6.83 9.08 4.32
N GLU A 180 -5.69 9.78 4.27
CA GLU A 180 -4.61 9.48 3.32
C GLU A 180 -4.02 8.09 3.54
N GLN A 181 -3.72 7.69 4.78
CA GLN A 181 -3.23 6.34 5.09
C GLN A 181 -4.24 5.26 4.71
N HIS A 182 -5.53 5.48 5.00
CA HIS A 182 -6.59 4.54 4.62
C HIS A 182 -6.78 4.46 3.09
N LEU A 183 -6.50 5.56 2.37
CA LEU A 183 -6.53 5.59 0.91
C LEU A 183 -5.30 4.91 0.29
N TRP A 184 -4.08 5.19 0.73
CA TRP A 184 -2.84 4.73 0.10
C TRP A 184 -2.24 3.46 0.71
N GLY A 185 -2.75 3.04 1.87
CA GLY A 185 -2.32 1.86 2.59
C GLY A 185 -1.57 2.18 3.88
N ALA A 186 -1.50 1.18 4.77
CA ALA A 186 -0.94 1.30 6.12
C ALA A 186 0.52 1.77 6.16
N THR A 187 1.29 1.60 5.09
CA THR A 187 2.70 2.01 5.01
C THR A 187 2.89 3.44 4.53
N TRP A 188 1.81 4.15 4.17
CA TRP A 188 1.88 5.54 3.73
C TRP A 188 2.42 6.45 4.84
N ARG A 189 3.44 7.24 4.50
CA ARG A 189 4.06 8.21 5.40
C ARG A 189 4.20 9.56 4.70
N LEU A 190 3.84 10.61 5.43
CA LEU A 190 4.17 11.99 5.05
C LEU A 190 5.66 12.25 5.26
N SER A 191 6.21 13.18 4.49
CA SER A 191 7.50 13.79 4.80
C SER A 191 7.39 14.54 6.14
N PRO A 192 8.43 14.53 6.98
CA PRO A 192 8.45 15.34 8.21
C PRO A 192 8.14 16.83 7.96
N ASP A 193 8.56 17.38 6.82
CA ASP A 193 8.33 18.78 6.45
C ASP A 193 6.86 19.10 6.13
N GLU A 194 6.01 18.09 5.93
CA GLU A 194 4.58 18.25 5.69
C GLU A 194 3.76 18.33 6.99
N ILE A 195 4.41 18.17 8.15
CA ILE A 195 3.76 18.22 9.46
C ILE A 195 3.80 19.66 10.00
N PRO A 196 2.65 20.31 10.20
CA PRO A 196 2.60 21.66 10.76
C PRO A 196 3.34 21.73 12.11
N PRO A 197 4.09 22.81 12.39
CA PRO A 197 4.89 22.90 13.63
C PRO A 197 4.06 22.78 14.92
N ASP A 198 2.84 23.31 14.92
CA ASP A 198 1.89 23.22 16.03
C ASP A 198 1.41 21.77 16.24
N VAL A 199 1.08 21.06 15.16
CA VAL A 199 0.76 19.63 15.18
C VAL A 199 1.96 18.81 15.69
N ALA A 200 3.16 19.10 15.18
CA ALA A 200 4.38 18.41 15.58
C ALA A 200 4.67 18.60 17.07
N GLN A 201 4.50 19.82 17.60
CA GLN A 201 4.66 20.13 19.01
C GLN A 201 3.63 19.41 19.88
N GLU A 202 2.37 19.36 19.46
CA GLU A 202 1.29 18.72 20.21
C GLU A 202 1.40 17.20 20.23
N LEU A 203 1.91 16.60 19.15
CA LEU A 203 2.12 15.15 19.04
C LEU A 203 3.50 14.68 19.53
N ALA A 204 4.42 15.61 19.84
CA ALA A 204 5.78 15.29 20.24
C ALA A 204 5.80 14.37 21.47
N ARG A 205 6.65 13.35 21.44
CA ARG A 205 6.87 12.45 22.56
C ARG A 205 8.36 12.36 22.91
N PRO A 206 8.73 12.09 24.17
CA PRO A 206 10.14 11.92 24.54
C PRO A 206 10.82 10.72 23.86
N ASP A 207 10.03 9.70 23.51
CA ASP A 207 10.47 8.40 23.00
C ASP A 207 10.24 8.21 21.49
N MET A 208 9.74 9.24 20.79
CA MET A 208 9.34 9.15 19.39
C MET A 208 9.36 10.53 18.72
N ASP A 209 9.93 10.62 17.52
CA ASP A 209 9.89 11.87 16.76
C ASP A 209 8.45 12.23 16.33
N ALA A 210 8.24 13.49 15.96
CA ALA A 210 6.91 13.99 15.61
C ALA A 210 6.31 13.28 14.38
N ALA A 211 7.13 12.83 13.43
CA ALA A 211 6.65 12.16 12.22
C ALA A 211 6.19 10.73 12.50
N GLU A 212 6.93 9.98 13.31
CA GLU A 212 6.52 8.67 13.78
C GLU A 212 5.29 8.76 14.70
N ALA A 213 5.22 9.77 15.58
CA ALA A 213 4.06 10.00 16.44
C ALA A 213 2.80 10.33 15.63
N ALA A 214 2.91 11.24 14.65
CA ALA A 214 1.83 11.57 13.72
C ALA A 214 1.35 10.36 12.92
N TYR A 215 2.30 9.55 12.42
CA TYR A 215 1.99 8.33 11.69
C TYR A 215 1.16 7.35 12.54
N TRP A 216 1.61 7.04 13.77
CA TRP A 216 0.90 6.09 14.62
C TRP A 216 -0.43 6.62 15.13
N LYS A 217 -0.57 7.94 15.28
CA LYS A 217 -1.84 8.56 15.63
C LYS A 217 -2.86 8.43 14.50
N ALA A 218 -2.47 8.77 13.27
CA ALA A 218 -3.30 8.61 12.08
C ALA A 218 -3.68 7.12 11.87
N TYR A 219 -2.72 6.22 12.03
CA TYR A 219 -2.91 4.78 11.87
C TYR A 219 -3.98 4.23 12.83
N GLN A 220 -3.99 4.70 14.09
CA GLN A 220 -5.00 4.29 15.07
C GLN A 220 -6.43 4.72 14.68
N LEU A 221 -6.60 5.89 14.08
CA LEU A 221 -7.92 6.34 13.61
C LEU A 221 -8.40 5.47 12.44
N ALA A 222 -7.52 5.22 11.46
CA ALA A 222 -7.84 4.37 10.31
C ALA A 222 -8.18 2.94 10.76
N LEU A 223 -7.33 2.34 11.60
CA LEU A 223 -7.54 0.99 12.13
C LEU A 223 -8.81 0.88 12.99
N HIS A 224 -9.17 1.92 13.75
CA HIS A 224 -10.43 1.94 14.48
C HIS A 224 -11.63 1.84 13.53
N VAL A 225 -11.62 2.59 12.43
CA VAL A 225 -12.69 2.53 11.41
C VAL A 225 -12.75 1.14 10.77
N ASP A 226 -11.62 0.53 10.43
CA ASP A 226 -11.56 -0.83 9.88
C ASP A 226 -12.11 -1.88 10.85
N ASN A 227 -11.77 -1.75 12.14
CA ASN A 227 -12.30 -2.61 13.19
C ASN A 227 -13.82 -2.42 13.34
N GLN A 228 -14.31 -1.19 13.35
CA GLN A 228 -15.75 -0.93 13.42
C GLN A 228 -16.50 -1.53 12.23
N GLU A 229 -15.95 -1.44 11.02
CA GLU A 229 -16.53 -2.08 9.84
C GLU A 229 -16.54 -3.61 9.95
N THR A 230 -15.42 -4.20 10.36
CA THR A 230 -15.31 -5.66 10.54
C THR A 230 -16.33 -6.15 11.56
N TRP A 231 -16.44 -5.48 12.70
CA TRP A 231 -17.42 -5.82 13.73
C TRP A 231 -18.87 -5.69 13.22
N GLN A 232 -19.19 -4.63 12.49
CA GLN A 232 -20.53 -4.42 11.91
C GLN A 232 -20.91 -5.52 10.93
N ARG A 233 -19.98 -5.94 10.05
CA ARG A 233 -20.20 -7.06 9.11
C ARG A 233 -20.45 -8.37 9.83
N CYS A 234 -19.65 -8.67 10.86
CA CYS A 234 -19.84 -9.89 11.65
C CYS A 234 -21.16 -9.87 12.43
N LYS A 235 -21.57 -8.71 12.95
CA LYS A 235 -22.83 -8.57 13.70
C LYS A 235 -24.06 -8.75 12.81
N GLY A 236 -23.97 -8.38 11.53
CA GLY A 236 -25.07 -8.51 10.56
C GLY A 236 -25.07 -9.80 9.74
N GLY A 237 -24.05 -10.66 9.86
CA GLY A 237 -23.91 -11.87 9.06
C GLY A 237 -24.33 -13.15 9.81
N ASP A 238 -25.10 -14.02 9.16
CA ASP A 238 -25.63 -15.25 9.77
C ASP A 238 -24.55 -16.32 10.07
N HIS A 239 -23.37 -16.21 9.46
CA HIS A 239 -22.33 -17.25 9.49
C HIS A 239 -21.13 -16.94 10.40
N VAL A 240 -21.05 -15.74 10.99
CA VAL A 240 -19.92 -15.36 11.86
C VAL A 240 -20.41 -15.13 13.28
N ARG A 241 -20.15 -16.11 14.15
CA ARG A 241 -20.52 -16.01 15.58
C ARG A 241 -19.40 -15.50 16.45
N ARG A 242 -18.16 -15.59 15.98
CA ARG A 242 -16.95 -15.31 16.76
C ARG A 242 -15.98 -14.41 16.01
N ILE A 243 -15.29 -13.57 16.78
CA ILE A 243 -14.21 -12.71 16.32
C ILE A 243 -12.98 -13.03 17.16
N ALA A 244 -11.86 -13.27 16.51
CA ALA A 244 -10.56 -13.35 17.14
C ALA A 244 -9.92 -11.95 17.21
N LEU A 245 -9.14 -11.70 18.26
CA LEU A 245 -8.28 -10.52 18.34
C LEU A 245 -6.91 -10.89 17.79
N ALA A 246 -6.52 -10.24 16.69
CA ALA A 246 -5.21 -10.42 16.08
C ALA A 246 -4.40 -9.13 16.14
N GLY A 247 -3.12 -9.20 15.84
CA GLY A 247 -2.21 -8.08 15.92
C GLY A 247 -0.76 -8.53 15.91
N PRO A 248 0.19 -7.58 15.81
CA PRO A 248 1.60 -7.89 15.96
C PRO A 248 1.88 -8.42 17.37
N ASN A 249 2.90 -9.28 17.49
CA ASN A 249 3.48 -9.72 18.75
C ASN A 249 4.98 -9.43 18.77
N ASP A 250 5.30 -8.14 18.67
CA ASP A 250 6.66 -7.60 18.60
C ASP A 250 7.03 -6.87 19.92
N GLU A 251 8.21 -6.24 19.95
CA GLU A 251 8.73 -5.46 21.07
C GLU A 251 7.88 -4.22 21.43
N TYR A 252 7.03 -3.76 20.49
CA TYR A 252 6.12 -2.63 20.71
C TYR A 252 4.71 -3.07 21.09
N THR A 253 4.49 -4.37 21.32
CA THR A 253 3.21 -4.91 21.76
C THR A 253 3.17 -4.93 23.28
N CYS A 254 2.28 -4.12 23.89
CA CYS A 254 2.16 -4.07 25.34
C CYS A 254 1.55 -5.36 25.92
N GLU A 255 1.78 -5.61 27.21
CA GLU A 255 1.29 -6.80 27.91
C GLU A 255 -0.23 -6.96 27.82
N HIS A 256 -0.99 -5.85 27.93
CA HIS A 256 -2.44 -5.89 27.77
C HIS A 256 -2.84 -6.45 26.40
N CYS A 257 -2.32 -5.89 25.30
CA CYS A 257 -2.62 -6.37 23.95
C CYS A 257 -2.14 -7.81 23.76
N ARG A 258 -0.93 -8.15 24.21
CA ARG A 258 -0.37 -9.51 24.10
C ARG A 258 -1.26 -10.55 24.80
N SER A 259 -1.82 -10.20 25.96
CA SER A 259 -2.74 -11.07 26.69
C SER A 259 -4.06 -11.33 25.96
N GLN A 260 -4.39 -10.51 24.96
CA GLN A 260 -5.64 -10.62 24.19
C GLN A 260 -5.46 -11.32 22.83
N LEU A 261 -4.23 -11.39 22.30
CA LEU A 261 -3.97 -11.98 20.99
C LEU A 261 -4.39 -13.45 20.91
N GLY A 262 -5.07 -13.81 19.81
CA GLY A 262 -5.60 -15.15 19.56
C GLY A 262 -6.86 -15.50 20.36
N LYS A 263 -7.29 -14.66 21.32
CA LYS A 263 -8.54 -14.90 22.03
C LYS A 263 -9.72 -14.67 21.11
N GLU A 264 -10.66 -15.59 21.20
CA GLU A 264 -11.92 -15.53 20.47
C GLU A 264 -13.06 -15.10 21.38
N PHE A 265 -13.91 -14.23 20.85
CA PHE A 265 -15.07 -13.69 21.54
C PHE A 265 -16.30 -13.89 20.70
N LEU A 266 -17.46 -14.06 21.36
CA LEU A 266 -18.73 -13.86 20.68
C LEU A 266 -18.77 -12.43 20.13
N VAL A 267 -19.34 -12.23 18.93
CA VAL A 267 -19.42 -10.90 18.28
C VAL A 267 -20.04 -9.84 19.22
N ALA A 268 -21.04 -10.22 20.01
CA ALA A 268 -21.71 -9.33 20.97
C ALA A 268 -20.89 -9.01 22.24
N ARG A 269 -19.78 -9.72 22.48
CA ARG A 269 -18.95 -9.62 23.69
C ARG A 269 -17.48 -9.33 23.40
N VAL A 270 -17.12 -9.11 22.13
CA VAL A 270 -15.75 -8.73 21.78
C VAL A 270 -15.43 -7.38 22.42
N PRO A 271 -14.28 -7.20 23.08
CA PRO A 271 -13.91 -5.92 23.64
C PRO A 271 -13.71 -4.89 22.52
N GLU A 272 -14.03 -3.63 22.81
CA GLU A 272 -13.82 -2.52 21.88
C GLU A 272 -12.33 -2.37 21.54
N LEU A 273 -12.07 -2.14 20.24
CA LEU A 273 -10.77 -1.74 19.73
C LEU A 273 -10.81 -0.28 19.24
N PRO A 274 -9.76 0.51 19.51
CA PRO A 274 -8.55 0.13 20.23
C PRO A 274 -8.78 -0.10 21.73
N HIS A 275 -7.96 -0.94 22.36
CA HIS A 275 -8.07 -1.18 23.79
C HIS A 275 -7.75 0.10 24.58
N ARG A 276 -8.67 0.54 25.46
CA ARG A 276 -8.42 1.64 26.39
C ARG A 276 -7.25 1.38 27.35
N GLY A 277 -6.97 0.11 27.65
CA GLY A 277 -5.82 -0.32 28.45
C GLY A 277 -4.51 -0.48 27.67
N CYS A 278 -4.46 -0.10 26.39
CA CYS A 278 -3.23 -0.17 25.62
C CYS A 278 -2.22 0.88 26.11
N THR A 279 -1.01 0.43 26.41
CA THR A 279 0.12 1.26 26.85
C THR A 279 1.26 1.28 25.83
N SER A 280 1.06 0.71 24.64
CA SER A 280 2.08 0.72 23.60
C SER A 280 2.45 2.15 23.20
N PRO A 281 3.74 2.49 23.02
CA PRO A 281 4.14 3.80 22.49
C PRO A 281 3.60 4.04 21.06
N ARG A 282 3.34 2.97 20.31
CA ARG A 282 2.75 3.00 18.95
C ARG A 282 1.22 2.95 18.94
N GLY A 283 0.61 2.97 20.13
CA GLY A 283 -0.82 2.76 20.31
C GLY A 283 -1.27 1.34 20.02
N CYS A 284 -2.58 1.10 20.11
CA CYS A 284 -3.16 -0.23 19.89
C CYS A 284 -3.13 -0.57 18.40
N ARG A 285 -2.52 -1.70 18.05
CA ARG A 285 -2.43 -2.24 16.69
C ARG A 285 -3.22 -3.55 16.54
N CYS A 286 -4.14 -3.80 17.47
CA CYS A 286 -5.01 -4.97 17.43
C CYS A 286 -6.10 -4.79 16.36
N ARG A 287 -6.50 -5.90 15.75
CA ARG A 287 -7.53 -5.96 14.73
C ARG A 287 -8.54 -7.06 15.05
N TYR A 288 -9.77 -6.88 14.57
CA TYR A 288 -10.76 -7.96 14.54
C TYR A 288 -10.51 -8.89 13.34
N GLU A 289 -10.53 -10.19 13.60
CA GLU A 289 -10.50 -11.21 12.55
C GLU A 289 -11.74 -12.12 12.69
N PRO A 290 -12.63 -12.17 11.68
CA PRO A 290 -13.76 -13.10 11.68
C PRO A 290 -13.29 -14.55 11.78
N VAL A 291 -13.87 -15.33 12.69
CA VAL A 291 -13.63 -16.78 12.75
C VAL A 291 -14.70 -17.47 11.93
N LEU A 292 -14.30 -18.09 10.82
CA LEU A 292 -15.19 -18.90 10.00
C LEU A 292 -15.35 -20.27 10.67
N GLU A 293 -16.59 -20.62 11.03
CA GLU A 293 -16.89 -22.00 11.44
C GLU A 293 -16.69 -22.90 10.22
N ALA A 294 -15.88 -23.96 10.36
CA ALA A 294 -15.81 -24.98 9.32
C ALA A 294 -17.21 -25.56 9.13
N PRO A 295 -17.66 -25.80 7.88
CA PRO A 295 -18.91 -26.51 7.67
C PRO A 295 -18.83 -27.85 8.41
N PRO A 296 -19.91 -28.30 9.07
CA PRO A 296 -19.91 -29.62 9.67
C PRO A 296 -19.56 -30.64 8.59
N ASP A 297 -18.64 -31.55 8.87
CA ASP A 297 -18.32 -32.67 7.99
C ASP A 297 -19.64 -33.39 7.64
N ILE A 298 -20.04 -33.34 6.38
CA ILE A 298 -21.20 -34.05 5.83
C ILE A 298 -20.72 -35.41 5.30
#